data_AF-K1T8K1-F1
#
_entry.id   AF-K1T8K1-F1
#
_cell.length_a   1.000
_cell.length_b   1.000
_cell.length_c   1.000
_cell.angle_alpha   90.00
_cell.angle_beta   90.00
_cell.angle_gamma   90.00
#
_symmetry.space_group_name_H-M   'P 1'
#
loop_
_entity.id
_entity.type
_entity.pdbx_description
1 polymer ?
#
loop_
_entity_poly.entity_id
_entity_poly.type
_entity_poly.pdbx_seq_one_letter_code
_entity_poly.pdbx_strand_id
1 'polypeptide(L)'
;ESVAAEAQKVMPSKKEKRKIDRSQIEVSPSVLEPAYDGLTDEEREDDFLNILDACELTSFTPGTALVFENAIERLYYSDSYRIGNATLPQSRVRAKLRRLDGMILREAERKLHENQEQNVKNSTAYTMAVLFNCIAESESDLLVDPYLNVLSSTA
;
A
#
# COMPACT_ATOMS: atom_id res chain seq x y z
N GLU A 1 31.37 57.45 -44.74
CA GLU A 1 32.55 57.28 -43.84
C GLU A 1 32.09 57.56 -42.40
N SER A 2 32.61 57.00 -41.30
CA SER A 2 33.79 56.11 -41.05
C SER A 2 33.39 55.03 -40.00
N VAL A 3 34.21 54.14 -39.42
CA VAL A 3 35.67 53.84 -39.43
C VAL A 3 35.84 52.31 -39.26
N ALA A 4 36.82 51.65 -39.92
CA ALA A 4 37.29 50.31 -39.51
C ALA A 4 38.67 49.93 -40.08
N ALA A 5 39.60 49.50 -39.20
CA ALA A 5 40.79 48.63 -39.40
C ALA A 5 41.69 48.80 -38.15
N GLU A 6 41.58 47.96 -37.12
CA GLU A 6 42.25 46.65 -36.96
C GLU A 6 43.79 46.73 -36.83
N ALA A 7 44.29 46.30 -35.67
CA ALA A 7 45.71 46.00 -35.44
C ALA A 7 45.82 44.74 -34.55
N GLN A 8 46.28 43.63 -35.15
CA GLN A 8 46.41 42.35 -34.47
C GLN A 8 47.72 42.25 -33.67
N LYS A 9 47.68 41.68 -32.46
CA LYS A 9 48.81 40.87 -31.94
C LYS A 9 48.35 39.88 -30.86
N VAL A 10 48.24 38.60 -31.22
CA VAL A 10 47.96 37.50 -30.28
C VAL A 10 49.26 36.74 -30.00
N MET A 11 49.56 36.50 -28.72
CA MET A 11 50.67 35.65 -28.27
C MET A 11 50.21 34.70 -27.14
N PRO A 12 50.87 33.55 -26.91
CA PRO A 12 50.10 32.32 -26.65
C PRO A 12 50.18 31.71 -25.24
N SER A 13 49.10 31.01 -24.89
CA SER A 13 49.02 29.73 -24.16
C SER A 13 49.72 29.53 -22.80
N LYS A 14 48.90 29.22 -21.78
CA LYS A 14 49.08 28.05 -20.90
C LYS A 14 47.76 27.69 -20.19
N LYS A 15 47.07 26.63 -20.66
CA LYS A 15 45.94 26.01 -19.93
C LYS A 15 46.48 24.89 -19.04
N GLU A 16 46.47 25.10 -17.74
CA GLU A 16 46.77 24.07 -16.73
C GLU A 16 45.63 23.03 -16.73
N LYS A 17 45.89 21.84 -17.30
CA LYS A 17 44.94 20.72 -17.29
C LYS A 17 45.03 19.97 -15.96
N ARG A 18 44.21 20.33 -14.98
CA ARG A 18 44.03 19.49 -13.78
C ARG A 18 43.29 18.21 -14.14
N LYS A 19 43.96 17.07 -14.02
CA LYS A 19 43.31 15.75 -14.07
C LYS A 19 42.57 15.56 -12.74
N ILE A 20 41.25 15.49 -12.80
CA ILE A 20 40.45 14.94 -11.71
C ILE A 20 40.40 13.44 -11.94
N ASP A 21 41.14 12.70 -11.13
CA ASP A 21 41.02 11.24 -11.07
C ASP A 21 39.66 10.92 -10.43
N ARG A 22 38.69 10.53 -11.26
CA ARG A 22 37.35 10.15 -10.77
C ARG A 22 37.45 8.70 -10.33
N SER A 23 37.71 8.52 -9.04
CA SER A 23 37.59 7.23 -8.35
C SER A 23 36.31 6.53 -8.79
N GLN A 24 36.44 5.27 -9.20
CA GLN A 24 35.27 4.46 -9.55
C GLN A 24 34.51 4.20 -8.26
N ILE A 25 33.36 4.86 -8.11
CA ILE A 25 32.36 4.46 -7.14
C ILE A 25 31.74 3.20 -7.71
N GLU A 26 32.16 2.04 -7.20
CA GLU A 26 31.44 0.78 -7.40
C GLU A 26 30.05 0.96 -6.80
N VAL A 27 29.08 1.28 -7.65
CA VAL A 27 27.67 1.28 -7.28
C VAL A 27 27.28 -0.17 -7.12
N SER A 28 27.38 -0.70 -5.90
CA SER A 28 26.81 -1.99 -5.56
C SER A 28 25.32 -1.98 -5.97
N PRO A 29 24.87 -2.88 -6.85
CA PRO A 29 23.46 -3.04 -7.11
C PRO A 29 22.85 -3.59 -5.82
N SER A 30 22.22 -2.70 -5.04
CA SER A 30 21.39 -3.10 -3.91
C SER A 30 20.13 -3.74 -4.49
N VAL A 31 20.26 -5.02 -4.82
CA VAL A 31 19.11 -5.90 -5.02
C VAL A 31 18.43 -5.99 -3.67
N LEU A 32 17.41 -5.16 -3.48
CA LEU A 32 16.38 -5.46 -2.50
C LEU A 32 15.75 -6.77 -3.01
N GLU A 33 16.12 -7.88 -2.39
CA GLU A 33 15.31 -9.08 -2.54
C GLU A 33 13.88 -8.69 -2.12
N PRO A 34 12.85 -9.02 -2.91
CA PRO A 34 11.48 -8.92 -2.46
C PRO A 34 11.39 -9.60 -1.10
N ALA A 35 10.69 -9.01 -0.14
CA ALA A 35 10.42 -9.65 1.13
C ALA A 35 9.37 -10.76 0.92
N TYR A 36 9.73 -11.80 0.16
CA TYR A 36 8.91 -12.98 -0.06
C TYR A 36 8.69 -13.64 1.30
N ASP A 37 7.43 -13.95 1.61
CA ASP A 37 7.02 -14.47 2.91
C ASP A 37 7.27 -15.98 3.07
N GLY A 38 8.13 -16.54 2.20
CA GLY A 38 8.51 -17.96 2.16
C GLY A 38 7.47 -18.88 1.52
N LEU A 39 6.26 -18.38 1.23
CA LEU A 39 5.15 -19.17 0.70
C LEU A 39 5.33 -19.55 -0.76
N THR A 40 4.92 -20.76 -1.14
CA THR A 40 4.74 -21.12 -2.56
C THR A 40 3.57 -20.37 -3.18
N ASP A 41 3.42 -20.48 -4.51
CA ASP A 41 2.30 -19.85 -5.22
C ASP A 41 0.97 -20.55 -4.87
N GLU A 42 0.99 -21.86 -4.64
CA GLU A 42 -0.16 -22.64 -4.17
C GLU A 42 -0.57 -22.28 -2.73
N GLU A 43 0.37 -22.20 -1.80
CA GLU A 43 0.09 -21.81 -0.40
C GLU A 43 -0.50 -20.39 -0.31
N ARG A 44 -0.09 -19.50 -1.23
CA ARG A 44 -0.58 -18.14 -1.33
C ARG A 44 -2.00 -18.06 -1.91
N GLU A 45 -2.30 -18.87 -2.92
CA GLU A 45 -3.65 -18.95 -3.47
C GLU A 45 -4.62 -19.59 -2.46
N ASP A 46 -4.20 -20.64 -1.75
CA ASP A 46 -4.98 -21.25 -0.68
C ASP A 46 -5.29 -20.25 0.45
N ASP A 47 -4.31 -19.49 0.94
CA ASP A 47 -4.53 -18.44 1.96
C ASP A 47 -5.46 -17.31 1.46
N PHE A 48 -5.37 -16.94 0.18
CA PHE A 48 -6.28 -15.98 -0.45
C PHE A 48 -7.72 -16.51 -0.54
N LEU A 49 -7.91 -17.75 -1.00
CA LEU A 49 -9.23 -18.39 -1.10
C LEU A 49 -9.89 -18.56 0.28
N ASN A 50 -9.11 -18.93 1.31
CA ASN A 50 -9.60 -19.00 2.69
C ASN A 50 -10.09 -17.63 3.22
N ILE A 51 -9.44 -16.52 2.83
CA ILE A 51 -9.90 -15.16 3.16
C ILE A 51 -11.23 -14.87 2.45
N LEU A 52 -11.38 -15.23 1.18
CA LEU A 52 -12.61 -14.99 0.41
C LEU A 52 -13.80 -15.84 0.90
N ASP A 53 -13.57 -17.07 1.36
CA ASP A 53 -14.61 -17.92 1.97
C ASP A 53 -15.15 -17.30 3.27
N ALA A 54 -14.27 -16.90 4.18
CA ALA A 54 -14.62 -16.22 5.42
C ALA A 54 -15.40 -14.90 5.20
N CYS A 55 -15.17 -14.23 4.08
CA CYS A 55 -15.86 -13.00 3.69
C CYS A 55 -17.36 -13.18 3.35
N GLU A 56 -17.85 -14.42 3.19
CA GLU A 56 -19.26 -14.72 2.87
C GLU A 56 -19.79 -13.93 1.64
N LEU A 57 -18.98 -13.75 0.59
CA LEU A 57 -19.28 -12.82 -0.52
C LEU A 57 -20.63 -13.07 -1.22
N THR A 58 -21.16 -14.29 -1.15
CA THR A 58 -22.50 -14.67 -1.64
C THR A 58 -23.67 -13.99 -0.92
N SER A 59 -23.43 -13.38 0.26
CA SER A 59 -24.43 -12.63 1.03
C SER A 59 -24.69 -11.21 0.49
N PHE A 60 -23.86 -10.74 -0.45
CA PHE A 60 -23.90 -9.38 -0.98
C PHE A 60 -24.50 -9.31 -2.38
N THR A 61 -24.78 -8.10 -2.87
CA THR A 61 -25.13 -7.95 -4.30
C THR A 61 -23.93 -8.33 -5.17
N PRO A 62 -24.13 -8.84 -6.41
CA PRO A 62 -23.01 -9.19 -7.29
C PRO A 62 -22.06 -8.01 -7.58
N GLY A 63 -22.59 -6.78 -7.57
CA GLY A 63 -21.77 -5.57 -7.72
C GLY A 63 -20.93 -5.27 -6.48
N THR A 64 -21.50 -5.37 -5.28
CA THR A 64 -20.75 -5.19 -4.02
C THR A 64 -19.69 -6.28 -3.87
N ALA A 65 -20.04 -7.55 -4.12
CA ALA A 65 -19.15 -8.70 -3.98
C ALA A 65 -17.90 -8.54 -4.85
N LEU A 66 -18.06 -8.19 -6.13
CA LEU A 66 -16.95 -7.95 -7.06
C LEU A 66 -16.04 -6.78 -6.62
N VAL A 67 -16.64 -5.72 -6.05
CA VAL A 67 -15.88 -4.56 -5.53
C VAL A 67 -15.06 -4.95 -4.29
N PHE A 68 -15.58 -5.81 -3.42
CA PHE A 68 -14.84 -6.32 -2.27
C PHE A 68 -13.76 -7.32 -2.67
N GLU A 69 -14.08 -8.31 -3.49
CA GLU A 69 -13.13 -9.30 -4.02
C GLU A 69 -11.90 -8.60 -4.63
N ASN A 70 -12.13 -7.64 -5.55
CA ASN A 70 -11.03 -6.90 -6.17
C ASN A 70 -10.26 -5.99 -5.19
N ALA A 71 -10.91 -5.44 -4.17
CA ALA A 71 -10.21 -4.66 -3.14
C ALA A 71 -9.34 -5.56 -2.23
N ILE A 72 -9.82 -6.76 -1.89
CA ILE A 72 -9.09 -7.75 -1.09
C ILE A 72 -7.91 -8.31 -1.89
N GLU A 73 -8.13 -8.73 -3.15
CA GLU A 73 -7.10 -9.17 -4.10
C GLU A 73 -5.96 -8.13 -4.20
N ARG A 74 -6.31 -6.87 -4.44
CA ARG A 74 -5.34 -5.77 -4.57
C ARG A 74 -4.58 -5.47 -3.29
N LEU A 75 -5.19 -5.64 -2.11
CA LEU A 75 -4.50 -5.53 -0.84
C LEU A 75 -3.55 -6.74 -0.64
N TYR A 76 -4.04 -7.94 -0.91
CA TYR A 76 -3.36 -9.22 -0.67
C TYR A 76 -2.08 -9.40 -1.50
N TYR A 77 -2.13 -8.96 -2.77
CA TYR A 77 -1.01 -9.01 -3.71
C TYR A 77 -0.16 -7.72 -3.74
N SER A 78 -0.45 -6.72 -2.90
CA SER A 78 0.38 -5.50 -2.81
C SER A 78 1.73 -5.75 -2.10
N ASP A 79 2.84 -5.19 -2.60
CA ASP A 79 4.15 -5.24 -1.93
C ASP A 79 4.13 -4.53 -0.56
N SER A 80 3.34 -3.46 -0.48
CA SER A 80 3.09 -2.70 0.74
C SER A 80 1.78 -1.91 0.60
N TYR A 81 1.16 -1.61 1.74
CA TYR A 81 -0.05 -0.80 1.80
C TYR A 81 0.16 0.42 2.70
N ARG A 82 -0.14 1.61 2.18
CA ARG A 82 -0.08 2.86 2.95
C ARG A 82 -1.46 3.23 3.47
N ILE A 83 -1.57 3.38 4.78
CA ILE A 83 -2.77 3.88 5.45
C ILE A 83 -2.41 5.08 6.35
N GLY A 84 -2.97 6.24 6.04
CA GLY A 84 -2.56 7.52 6.61
C GLY A 84 -1.05 7.79 6.43
N ASN A 85 -0.32 7.84 7.54
CA ASN A 85 1.13 8.04 7.58
C ASN A 85 1.94 6.75 7.79
N ALA A 86 1.29 5.60 7.96
CA ALA A 86 1.95 4.31 8.10
C ALA A 86 2.01 3.59 6.74
N THR A 87 3.15 2.94 6.46
CA THR A 87 3.29 1.98 5.35
C THR A 87 3.54 0.61 5.93
N LEU A 88 2.64 -0.34 5.65
CA LEU A 88 2.69 -1.70 6.16
C LEU A 88 3.31 -2.61 5.09
N PRO A 89 4.23 -3.52 5.44
CA PRO A 89 4.74 -4.53 4.51
C PRO A 89 3.66 -5.58 4.20
N GLN A 90 3.75 -6.21 3.02
CA GLN A 90 2.83 -7.25 2.52
C GLN A 90 2.43 -8.28 3.59
N SER A 91 3.39 -8.85 4.31
CA SER A 91 3.13 -9.86 5.37
C SER A 91 2.20 -9.35 6.47
N ARG A 92 2.28 -8.05 6.84
CA ARG A 92 1.38 -7.44 7.82
C ARG A 92 0.00 -7.12 7.25
N VAL A 93 -0.08 -6.84 5.94
CA VAL A 93 -1.34 -6.67 5.20
C VAL A 93 -2.09 -8.00 5.16
N ARG A 94 -1.47 -9.08 4.68
CA ARG A 94 -2.04 -10.45 4.69
C ARG A 94 -2.49 -10.88 6.08
N ALA A 95 -1.66 -10.67 7.10
CA ALA A 95 -2.01 -10.98 8.48
C ALA A 95 -3.18 -10.14 9.06
N LYS A 96 -3.56 -9.01 8.45
CA LYS A 96 -4.80 -8.29 8.76
C LYS A 96 -5.98 -8.79 7.90
N LEU A 97 -5.77 -9.08 6.61
CA LEU A 97 -6.81 -9.63 5.74
C LEU A 97 -7.36 -10.98 6.22
N ARG A 98 -6.52 -11.84 6.82
CA ARG A 98 -6.93 -13.07 7.54
C ARG A 98 -7.91 -12.86 8.71
N ARG A 99 -8.24 -11.61 9.05
CA ARG A 99 -9.27 -11.27 10.04
C ARG A 99 -10.54 -10.69 9.43
N LEU A 100 -10.67 -10.68 8.10
CA LEU A 100 -11.93 -10.35 7.45
C LEU A 100 -12.95 -11.48 7.67
N ASP A 101 -14.20 -11.09 7.85
CA ASP A 101 -15.36 -11.97 7.87
C ASP A 101 -16.57 -11.27 7.25
N GLY A 102 -17.66 -12.01 7.03
CA GLY A 102 -18.91 -11.45 6.50
C GLY A 102 -19.50 -10.31 7.34
N MET A 103 -19.25 -10.24 8.65
CA MET A 103 -19.72 -9.11 9.49
C MET A 103 -18.92 -7.84 9.22
N ILE A 104 -17.60 -7.95 9.09
CA ILE A 104 -16.70 -6.83 8.75
C ILE A 104 -16.98 -6.31 7.34
N LEU A 105 -17.34 -7.17 6.38
CA LEU A 105 -17.75 -6.71 5.05
C LEU A 105 -19.13 -6.04 5.05
N ARG A 106 -20.09 -6.50 5.88
CA ARG A 106 -21.39 -5.81 6.08
C ARG A 106 -21.21 -4.43 6.72
N GLU A 107 -20.26 -4.30 7.64
CA GLU A 107 -19.84 -3.01 8.21
C GLU A 107 -19.24 -2.09 7.12
N ALA A 108 -18.35 -2.61 6.30
CA ALA A 108 -17.74 -1.87 5.19
C ALA A 108 -18.77 -1.44 4.13
N GLU A 109 -19.72 -2.30 3.76
CA GLU A 109 -20.79 -1.98 2.80
C GLU A 109 -21.62 -0.80 3.32
N ARG A 110 -22.01 -0.85 4.60
CA ARG A 110 -22.77 0.26 5.22
C ARG A 110 -21.98 1.57 5.18
N LYS A 111 -20.71 1.57 5.59
CA LYS A 111 -19.85 2.77 5.54
C LYS A 111 -19.65 3.32 4.13
N LEU A 112 -19.54 2.46 3.12
CA LEU A 112 -19.45 2.87 1.71
C LEU A 112 -20.76 3.52 1.21
N HIS A 113 -21.92 3.02 1.65
CA HIS A 113 -23.22 3.64 1.35
C HIS A 113 -23.50 4.92 2.15
N GLU A 114 -22.99 5.02 3.37
CA GLU A 114 -23.07 6.22 4.21
C GLU A 114 -22.10 7.34 3.77
N ASN A 115 -21.22 7.08 2.79
CA ASN A 115 -20.30 8.09 2.27
C ASN A 115 -21.05 9.25 1.59
N GLN A 116 -21.14 10.39 2.28
CA GLN A 116 -21.69 11.64 1.75
C GLN A 116 -20.66 12.49 0.98
N GLU A 117 -19.39 12.08 0.92
CA GLU A 117 -18.36 12.82 0.19
C GLU A 117 -18.51 12.68 -1.33
N GLN A 118 -18.95 13.75 -2.00
CA GLN A 118 -19.18 13.81 -3.44
C GLN A 118 -17.90 13.75 -4.31
N ASN A 119 -16.70 13.55 -3.73
CA ASN A 119 -15.42 13.74 -4.43
C ASN A 119 -14.39 12.62 -4.17
N VAL A 120 -14.87 11.38 -4.01
CA VAL A 120 -14.00 10.19 -3.96
C VAL A 120 -13.33 9.98 -5.33
N LYS A 121 -12.09 10.49 -5.48
CA LYS A 121 -11.35 10.48 -6.75
C LYS A 121 -10.86 9.09 -7.19
N ASN A 122 -10.76 8.16 -6.25
CA ASN A 122 -10.34 6.79 -6.51
C ASN A 122 -11.16 5.86 -5.59
N SER A 123 -12.26 5.32 -6.13
CA SER A 123 -13.18 4.46 -5.41
C SER A 123 -12.50 3.19 -4.91
N THR A 124 -11.66 2.54 -5.72
CA THR A 124 -10.92 1.34 -5.31
C THR A 124 -10.01 1.59 -4.11
N ALA A 125 -9.27 2.71 -4.10
CA ALA A 125 -8.43 3.09 -2.97
C ALA A 125 -9.23 3.40 -1.71
N TYR A 126 -10.42 4.01 -1.87
CA TYR A 126 -11.35 4.27 -0.78
C TYR A 126 -11.94 2.97 -0.21
N THR A 127 -12.42 2.06 -1.04
CA THR A 127 -12.88 0.72 -0.62
C THR A 127 -11.81 -0.05 0.15
N MET A 128 -10.57 -0.08 -0.37
CA MET A 128 -9.44 -0.71 0.33
C MET A 128 -9.21 -0.09 1.72
N ALA A 129 -9.30 1.24 1.84
CA ALA A 129 -9.14 1.94 3.12
C ALA A 129 -10.30 1.67 4.10
N VAL A 130 -11.55 1.64 3.62
CA VAL A 130 -12.72 1.31 4.46
C VAL A 130 -12.61 -0.12 4.99
N LEU A 131 -12.32 -1.11 4.14
CA LEU A 131 -12.10 -2.50 4.56
C LEU A 131 -10.99 -2.60 5.63
N PHE A 132 -9.84 -1.96 5.38
CA PHE A 132 -8.70 -2.03 6.30
C PHE A 132 -8.95 -1.33 7.64
N ASN A 133 -9.75 -0.26 7.64
CA ASN A 133 -10.23 0.38 8.86
C ASN A 133 -11.22 -0.51 9.63
N CYS A 134 -12.19 -1.14 8.96
CA CYS A 134 -13.17 -2.01 9.62
C CYS A 134 -12.51 -3.21 10.34
N ILE A 135 -11.42 -3.76 9.78
CA ILE A 135 -10.60 -4.79 10.45
C ILE A 135 -10.02 -4.29 11.79
N ALA A 136 -9.59 -3.01 11.83
CA ALA A 136 -8.99 -2.39 13.02
C ALA A 136 -10.05 -1.91 14.03
N GLU A 137 -11.17 -1.38 13.55
CA GLU A 137 -12.31 -0.97 14.38
C GLU A 137 -12.90 -2.19 15.11
N SER A 138 -13.07 -3.32 14.41
CA SER A 138 -13.44 -4.60 15.02
C SER A 138 -12.48 -5.07 16.13
N GLU A 139 -11.16 -4.79 16.03
CA GLU A 139 -10.21 -5.06 17.12
C GLU A 139 -10.48 -4.17 18.34
N SER A 140 -10.72 -2.87 18.12
CA SER A 140 -10.98 -1.92 19.21
C SER A 140 -12.34 -2.12 19.86
N ASP A 141 -13.39 -2.41 19.10
CA ASP A 141 -14.76 -2.56 19.58
C ASP A 141 -14.85 -3.73 20.58
N LEU A 142 -14.22 -4.87 20.25
CA LEU A 142 -14.12 -6.02 21.14
C LEU A 142 -13.35 -5.73 22.44
N LEU A 143 -12.37 -4.81 22.42
CA LEU A 143 -11.61 -4.42 23.60
C LEU A 143 -12.36 -3.43 24.51
N VAL A 144 -13.23 -2.58 23.94
CA VAL A 144 -14.00 -1.59 24.72
C VAL A 144 -15.39 -2.08 25.10
N ASP A 145 -15.83 -3.24 24.61
CA ASP A 145 -17.15 -3.82 24.93
C ASP A 145 -17.34 -4.02 26.45
N PRO A 146 -18.31 -3.34 27.09
CA PRO A 146 -18.49 -3.42 28.54
C PRO A 146 -18.96 -4.79 29.03
N TYR A 147 -19.69 -5.56 28.22
CA TYR A 147 -20.22 -6.87 28.60
C TYR A 147 -19.11 -7.93 28.58
N LEU A 148 -18.29 -7.96 27.53
CA LEU A 148 -17.11 -8.81 27.44
C LEU A 148 -16.10 -8.51 28.56
N ASN A 149 -15.90 -7.23 28.88
CA ASN A 149 -15.02 -6.80 29.98
C ASN A 149 -15.55 -7.16 31.38
N VAL A 150 -16.87 -7.18 31.57
CA VAL A 150 -17.49 -7.68 32.82
C VAL A 150 -17.26 -9.19 32.95
N LEU A 151 -17.50 -9.97 31.88
CA LEU A 151 -17.32 -11.42 31.90
C LEU A 151 -15.86 -11.80 32.23
N SER A 152 -14.88 -11.17 31.59
CA SER A 152 -13.45 -11.41 31.85
C SER A 152 -13.00 -10.99 33.26
N SER A 153 -13.69 -10.03 33.88
CA SER A 153 -13.45 -9.60 35.27
C SER A 153 -14.07 -10.52 36.32
N THR A 154 -14.93 -11.47 35.90
CA THR A 154 -15.64 -12.42 36.79
C THR A 154 -15.13 -13.86 36.71
N ALA A 155 -14.10 -14.11 35.89
CA ALA A 155 -13.44 -15.41 35.69
C ALA A 155 -12.15 -15.53 36.50
#